data_AF-A0A923UNJ6-F1
#
_entry.id   AF-A0A923UNJ6-F1
#
_cell.length_a   1.000
_cell.length_b   1.000
_cell.length_c   1.000
_cell.angle_alpha   90.00
_cell.angle_beta   90.00
_cell.angle_gamma   90.00
#
_symmetry.space_group_name_H-M   'P 1'
#
loop_
_entity.id
_entity.type
_entity.pdbx_description
1 polymer ?
#
loop_
_entity_poly.entity_id
_entity_poly.type
_entity_poly.pdbx_seq_one_letter_code
_entity_poly.pdbx_strand_id
1 'polypeptide(L)'
;MKFRQIHFISIGIAAIFLMFAYGSDSSKSDSDSESSSCDYVSSLKDVKQCAAGVWIAKPTGDIWKRIVLKSNGTYDLFTATPESGKWGNVPDYSGTYEVAEARYSDTGKKYVYIRLNDSGLCAYQMVFDGTTALECNGNYDVLSKGDINPWN
;
A
#
# COMPACT_ATOMS: atom_id res chain seq x y z
N MET A 1 29.38 13.97 -1.43
CA MET A 1 27.95 13.93 -1.04
C MET A 1 27.86 13.79 0.46
N LYS A 2 27.24 14.75 1.15
CA LYS A 2 27.08 14.75 2.61
C LYS A 2 25.69 14.21 2.95
N PHE A 3 25.64 13.01 3.55
CA PHE A 3 24.45 12.46 4.17
C PHE A 3 23.98 13.34 5.32
N ARG A 4 22.67 13.60 5.45
CA ARG A 4 22.11 14.19 6.68
C ARG A 4 20.77 13.58 7.08
N GLN A 5 20.69 13.40 8.39
CA GLN A 5 19.75 12.65 9.22
C GLN A 5 18.29 13.13 9.15
N ILE A 6 17.41 12.18 9.44
CA ILE A 6 15.99 12.38 9.76
C ILE A 6 15.86 12.37 11.28
N HIS A 7 15.23 13.39 11.87
CA HIS A 7 14.84 13.42 13.27
C HIS A 7 13.35 13.07 13.42
N PHE A 8 13.04 12.16 14.34
CA PHE A 8 11.68 11.80 14.73
C PHE A 8 11.26 12.63 15.95
N ILE A 9 10.08 13.23 15.89
CA ILE A 9 9.40 13.83 17.05
C ILE A 9 8.27 12.87 17.43
N SER A 10 8.37 12.27 18.62
CA SER A 10 7.36 11.40 19.20
C SER A 10 6.47 12.22 20.12
N ILE A 11 5.15 12.21 19.89
CA ILE A 11 4.16 12.79 20.80
C ILE A 11 3.27 11.65 21.29
N GLY A 12 3.42 11.29 22.56
CA GLY A 12 2.56 10.35 23.25
C GLY A 12 1.21 10.96 23.57
N ILE A 13 0.15 10.16 23.48
CA ILE A 13 -1.22 10.54 23.87
C ILE A 13 -1.69 9.61 24.98
N ALA A 14 -2.07 10.21 26.10
CA ALA A 14 -2.70 9.55 27.25
C ALA A 14 -4.18 9.28 26.98
N ALA A 15 -4.68 8.10 27.36
CA ALA A 15 -6.08 7.71 27.26
C ALA A 15 -6.85 8.11 28.52
N ILE A 16 -8.00 8.78 28.34
CA ILE A 16 -9.01 9.02 29.38
C ILE A 16 -10.28 8.27 28.98
N PHE A 17 -10.70 7.31 29.80
CA PHE A 17 -11.96 6.60 29.69
C PHE A 17 -13.09 7.42 30.32
N LEU A 18 -14.19 7.63 29.60
CA LEU A 18 -15.47 8.06 30.15
C LEU A 18 -16.58 7.19 29.54
N MET A 19 -17.22 6.40 30.39
CA MET A 19 -18.49 5.73 30.07
C MET A 19 -19.64 6.70 30.28
N PHE A 20 -20.57 6.75 29.32
CA PHE A 20 -21.96 7.14 29.59
C PHE A 20 -22.89 6.18 28.84
N ALA A 21 -23.83 5.62 29.59
CA ALA A 21 -25.00 4.90 29.10
C ALA A 21 -26.20 5.85 29.13
N TYR A 22 -27.03 5.88 28.07
CA TYR A 22 -28.50 5.67 28.11
C TYR A 22 -29.16 6.03 26.77
N GLY A 23 -30.21 5.28 26.41
CA GLY A 23 -31.40 5.84 25.75
C GLY A 23 -31.57 5.57 24.25
N SER A 24 -32.46 4.62 23.94
CA SER A 24 -33.06 4.41 22.61
C SER A 24 -33.96 5.59 22.20
N ASP A 25 -33.88 6.06 20.95
CA ASP A 25 -35.00 6.01 20.00
C ASP A 25 -34.57 6.38 18.56
N SER A 26 -35.36 5.88 17.62
CA SER A 26 -35.29 5.92 16.16
C SER A 26 -34.91 7.27 15.55
N SER A 27 -33.93 7.25 14.64
CA SER A 27 -33.83 8.20 13.52
C SER A 27 -33.09 7.53 12.36
N LYS A 28 -33.80 7.35 11.24
CA LYS A 28 -33.23 7.02 9.92
C LYS A 28 -32.02 7.91 9.65
N SER A 29 -30.90 7.31 9.23
CA SER A 29 -29.98 7.94 8.30
C SER A 29 -29.16 6.85 7.60
N ASP A 30 -29.38 6.79 6.31
CA ASP A 30 -28.44 6.48 5.24
C ASP A 30 -27.68 5.15 5.33
N SER A 31 -28.18 4.23 4.51
CA SER A 31 -27.38 3.21 3.86
C SER A 31 -26.23 3.89 3.11
N ASP A 32 -25.12 4.13 3.80
CA ASP A 32 -23.83 4.30 3.15
C ASP A 32 -23.47 2.95 2.53
N SER A 33 -23.95 2.77 1.32
CA SER A 33 -23.28 1.91 0.36
C SER A 33 -21.89 2.50 0.11
N GLU A 34 -20.95 2.24 1.02
CA GLU A 34 -19.51 2.36 0.79
C GLU A 34 -19.15 1.33 -0.30
N SER A 35 -19.53 1.63 -1.54
CA SER A 35 -18.85 1.12 -2.72
C SER A 35 -17.48 1.80 -2.75
N SER A 36 -16.60 1.36 -1.85
CA SER A 36 -15.18 1.74 -1.86
C SER A 36 -14.54 1.06 -3.07
N SER A 37 -14.73 1.68 -4.24
CA SER A 37 -13.93 1.35 -5.42
C SER A 37 -12.47 1.63 -5.02
N CYS A 38 -11.73 0.55 -4.77
CA CYS A 38 -10.31 0.59 -4.44
C CYS A 38 -9.43 0.95 -5.65
N ASP A 39 -10.03 1.47 -6.72
CA ASP A 39 -9.37 1.76 -7.98
C ASP A 39 -8.56 3.07 -7.90
N TYR A 40 -8.99 4.00 -7.03
CA TYR A 40 -8.32 5.28 -6.79
C TYR A 40 -8.34 5.64 -5.30
N VAL A 41 -7.33 5.18 -4.56
CA VAL A 41 -7.16 5.52 -3.14
C VAL A 41 -6.00 6.47 -2.95
N SER A 42 -6.19 7.50 -2.13
CA SER A 42 -5.15 8.52 -1.84
C SER A 42 -5.13 8.99 -0.39
N SER A 43 -6.05 8.50 0.46
CA SER A 43 -6.09 8.80 1.89
C SER A 43 -5.56 7.63 2.72
N LEU A 44 -5.01 7.91 3.91
CA LEU A 44 -4.47 6.87 4.79
C LEU A 44 -5.54 5.85 5.21
N LYS A 45 -6.78 6.31 5.41
CA LYS A 45 -7.92 5.45 5.76
C LYS A 45 -8.23 4.49 4.61
N ASP A 46 -8.37 5.03 3.40
CA ASP A 46 -8.77 4.24 2.24
C ASP A 46 -7.68 3.25 1.86
N VAL A 47 -6.39 3.65 1.91
CA VAL A 47 -5.29 2.73 1.66
C VAL A 47 -5.28 1.60 2.69
N LYS A 48 -5.52 1.85 3.98
CA LYS A 48 -5.60 0.77 4.98
C LYS A 48 -6.76 -0.19 4.72
N GLN A 49 -7.92 0.31 4.26
CA GLN A 49 -9.09 -0.51 3.93
C GLN A 49 -8.89 -1.29 2.62
N CYS A 50 -8.20 -0.70 1.64
CA CYS A 50 -8.06 -1.22 0.29
C CYS A 50 -6.70 -1.87 -0.01
N ALA A 51 -5.71 -1.80 0.85
CA ALA A 51 -4.36 -2.33 0.59
C ALA A 51 -4.39 -3.84 0.37
N ALA A 52 -5.15 -4.56 1.21
CA ALA A 52 -5.22 -6.01 1.15
C ALA A 52 -5.71 -6.48 -0.23
N GLY A 53 -5.06 -7.53 -0.73
CA GLY A 53 -5.32 -8.11 -2.04
C GLY A 53 -4.05 -8.24 -2.89
N VAL A 54 -4.28 -8.53 -4.17
CA VAL A 54 -3.23 -8.73 -5.16
C VAL A 54 -2.99 -7.44 -5.93
N TRP A 55 -1.73 -7.13 -6.17
CA TRP A 55 -1.27 -6.00 -6.97
C TRP A 55 -0.24 -6.48 -7.98
N ILE A 56 -0.44 -6.11 -9.24
CA ILE A 56 0.47 -6.45 -10.33
C ILE A 56 1.16 -5.18 -10.79
N ALA A 57 2.49 -5.18 -10.74
CA ALA A 57 3.30 -4.13 -11.34
C ALA A 57 3.40 -4.42 -12.83
N LYS A 58 2.89 -3.48 -13.66
CA LYS A 58 3.16 -3.44 -15.09
C LYS A 58 4.61 -2.95 -15.24
N PRO A 59 5.55 -3.83 -15.60
CA PRO A 59 6.94 -3.46 -15.55
C PRO A 59 7.28 -2.50 -16.69
N THR A 60 8.17 -1.57 -16.40
CA THR A 60 8.86 -0.77 -17.42
C THR A 60 9.99 -1.54 -18.13
N GLY A 61 10.27 -2.79 -17.68
CA GLY A 61 11.23 -3.73 -18.28
C GLY A 61 10.72 -5.18 -18.28
N ASP A 62 11.62 -6.16 -18.19
CA ASP A 62 11.30 -7.58 -18.46
C ASP A 62 10.95 -8.43 -17.22
N ILE A 63 10.71 -7.81 -16.05
CA ILE A 63 10.37 -8.55 -14.82
C ILE A 63 9.09 -8.00 -14.22
N TRP A 64 8.03 -8.80 -14.33
CA TRP A 64 6.75 -8.57 -13.69
C TRP A 64 6.84 -8.84 -12.20
N LYS A 65 6.07 -8.11 -11.40
CA LYS A 65 6.00 -8.29 -9.95
C LYS A 65 4.55 -8.43 -9.53
N ARG A 66 4.27 -9.46 -8.74
CA ARG A 66 2.98 -9.70 -8.08
C ARG A 66 3.16 -9.59 -6.59
N ILE A 67 2.45 -8.66 -5.97
CA ILE A 67 2.49 -8.39 -4.55
C ILE A 67 1.15 -8.81 -3.96
N VAL A 68 1.17 -9.67 -2.96
CA VAL A 68 -0.03 -10.09 -2.22
C VAL A 68 0.04 -9.48 -0.83
N LEU A 69 -0.72 -8.41 -0.60
CA LEU A 69 -0.87 -7.80 0.73
C LEU A 69 -1.97 -8.50 1.51
N LYS A 70 -1.63 -9.03 2.69
CA LYS A 70 -2.56 -9.75 3.56
C LYS A 70 -3.14 -8.81 4.60
N SER A 71 -4.36 -9.07 5.05
CA SER A 71 -5.05 -8.23 6.05
C SER A 71 -4.37 -8.21 7.42
N ASN A 72 -3.51 -9.18 7.72
CA ASN A 72 -2.73 -9.27 8.94
C ASN A 72 -1.42 -8.44 8.93
N GLY A 73 -1.22 -7.58 7.93
CA GLY A 73 -0.01 -6.72 7.84
C GLY A 73 1.23 -7.41 7.26
N THR A 74 1.07 -8.59 6.65
CA THR A 74 2.16 -9.31 5.96
C THR A 74 2.00 -9.28 4.45
N TYR A 75 3.06 -9.54 3.70
CA TYR A 75 3.01 -9.63 2.24
C TYR A 75 3.84 -10.79 1.70
N ASP A 76 3.52 -11.19 0.47
CA ASP A 76 4.32 -12.06 -0.38
C ASP A 76 4.60 -11.34 -1.70
N LEU A 77 5.83 -11.42 -2.21
CA LEU A 77 6.28 -10.86 -3.48
C LEU A 77 6.74 -12.00 -4.40
N PHE A 78 6.21 -12.00 -5.62
CA PHE A 78 6.57 -12.93 -6.68
C PHE A 78 7.07 -12.15 -7.89
N THR A 79 8.07 -12.69 -8.57
CA THR A 79 8.59 -12.19 -9.83
C THR A 79 8.34 -13.18 -10.95
N ALA A 80 8.18 -12.67 -12.17
CA ALA A 80 8.08 -13.49 -13.38
C ALA A 80 8.68 -12.75 -14.57
N THR A 81 9.28 -13.49 -15.50
CA THR A 81 9.63 -12.95 -16.82
C THR A 81 8.45 -13.16 -17.78
N PRO A 82 8.23 -12.28 -18.77
CA PRO A 82 7.21 -12.50 -19.79
C PRO A 82 7.37 -13.87 -20.49
N GLU A 83 8.60 -14.31 -20.73
CA GLU A 83 8.92 -15.56 -21.41
C GLU A 83 8.47 -16.82 -20.66
N SER A 84 8.47 -16.79 -19.32
CA SER A 84 8.05 -17.96 -18.53
C SER A 84 6.54 -18.21 -18.60
N GLY A 85 5.76 -17.15 -18.88
CA GLY A 85 4.29 -17.19 -18.87
C GLY A 85 3.67 -17.56 -17.52
N LYS A 86 4.47 -17.59 -16.44
CA LYS A 86 4.07 -18.15 -15.14
C LYS A 86 4.78 -17.44 -13.99
N TRP A 87 4.03 -17.20 -12.92
CA TRP A 87 4.57 -16.83 -11.61
C TRP A 87 5.28 -18.01 -10.95
N GLY A 88 6.26 -17.74 -10.10
CA GLY A 88 6.84 -18.75 -9.21
C GLY A 88 5.79 -19.34 -8.25
N ASN A 89 5.98 -20.60 -7.86
CA ASN A 89 5.09 -21.29 -6.90
C ASN A 89 5.38 -20.93 -5.44
N VAL A 90 6.55 -20.35 -5.17
CA VAL A 90 6.95 -19.82 -3.87
C VAL A 90 7.26 -18.33 -4.03
N PRO A 91 6.95 -17.50 -3.02
CA PRO A 91 7.34 -16.11 -3.06
C PRO A 91 8.85 -15.98 -3.03
N ASP A 92 9.39 -15.04 -3.79
CA ASP A 92 10.80 -14.68 -3.75
C ASP A 92 11.13 -13.99 -2.42
N TYR A 93 10.17 -13.21 -1.91
CA TYR A 93 10.28 -12.50 -0.63
C TYR A 93 8.93 -12.47 0.10
N SER A 94 8.98 -12.54 1.42
CA SER A 94 7.84 -12.34 2.29
C SER A 94 8.26 -11.51 3.49
N GLY A 95 7.36 -10.69 4.01
CA GLY A 95 7.66 -9.83 5.15
C GLY A 95 6.43 -9.14 5.71
N THR A 96 6.67 -8.03 6.41
CA THR A 96 5.61 -7.14 6.90
C THR A 96 5.51 -5.91 6.03
N TYR A 97 4.37 -5.23 6.04
CA TYR A 97 4.23 -3.93 5.42
C TYR A 97 3.70 -2.89 6.40
N GLU A 98 4.06 -1.63 6.14
CA GLU A 98 3.59 -0.47 6.90
C GLU A 98 2.90 0.50 5.97
N VAL A 99 1.76 1.05 6.38
CA VAL A 99 1.06 2.13 5.67
C VAL A 99 1.34 3.46 6.36
N ALA A 100 1.89 4.43 5.63
CA ALA A 100 2.28 5.73 6.16
C ALA A 100 1.94 6.88 5.19
N GLU A 101 1.96 8.11 5.70
CA GLU A 101 1.79 9.35 4.92
C GLU A 101 3.14 10.08 4.87
N ALA A 102 3.46 10.67 3.72
CA ALA A 102 4.61 11.52 3.52
C ALA A 102 4.23 12.75 2.68
N ARG A 103 5.21 13.63 2.46
CA ARG A 103 5.07 14.81 1.59
C ARG A 103 6.24 14.91 0.64
N TYR A 104 5.96 15.24 -0.62
CA TYR A 104 7.02 15.56 -1.57
C TYR A 104 7.74 16.84 -1.15
N SER A 105 9.07 16.82 -1.20
CA SER A 105 9.88 17.93 -0.70
C SER A 105 9.82 19.19 -1.57
N ASP A 106 9.54 19.03 -2.86
CA ASP A 106 9.49 20.09 -3.87
C ASP A 106 8.13 20.80 -3.91
N THR A 107 7.03 20.03 -3.84
CA THR A 107 5.66 20.55 -3.95
C THR A 107 4.93 20.67 -2.62
N GLY A 108 5.41 20.00 -1.56
CA GLY A 108 4.74 19.90 -0.27
C GLY A 108 3.46 19.06 -0.28
N LYS A 109 3.09 18.49 -1.44
CA LYS A 109 1.90 17.66 -1.64
C LYS A 109 2.03 16.37 -0.82
N LYS A 110 0.96 16.03 -0.10
CA LYS A 110 0.88 14.79 0.67
C LYS A 110 0.65 13.59 -0.25
N TYR A 111 1.21 12.45 0.13
CA TYR A 111 0.93 11.17 -0.49
C TYR A 111 0.95 10.06 0.56
N VAL A 112 0.24 8.97 0.28
CA VAL A 112 0.25 7.77 1.12
C VAL A 112 1.12 6.73 0.44
N TYR A 113 1.84 5.94 1.22
CA TYR A 113 2.62 4.83 0.69
C TYR A 113 2.54 3.60 1.60
N ILE A 114 2.80 2.44 1.00
CA ILE A 114 3.01 1.18 1.69
C ILE A 114 4.48 0.80 1.53
N ARG A 115 5.21 0.67 2.63
CA ARG A 115 6.58 0.15 2.61
C ARG A 115 6.57 -1.36 2.78
N LEU A 116 7.28 -2.08 1.92
CA LEU A 116 7.49 -3.52 2.03
C LEU A 116 8.80 -3.79 2.79
N ASN A 117 8.70 -4.19 4.06
CA ASN A 117 9.86 -4.50 4.89
C ASN A 117 10.47 -5.83 4.46
N ASP A 118 11.80 -5.98 4.56
CA ASP A 118 12.52 -7.21 4.24
C ASP A 118 12.31 -7.71 2.81
N SER A 119 12.04 -6.80 1.86
CA SER A 119 11.76 -7.13 0.46
C SER A 119 13.02 -7.47 -0.38
N GLY A 120 14.17 -7.61 0.28
CA GLY A 120 15.42 -8.08 -0.28
C GLY A 120 16.05 -7.11 -1.28
N LEU A 121 15.67 -7.24 -2.55
CA LEU A 121 16.35 -6.62 -3.70
C LEU A 121 16.29 -5.08 -3.72
N CYS A 122 15.26 -4.51 -3.11
CA CYS A 122 14.98 -3.08 -3.11
C CYS A 122 14.30 -2.66 -1.81
N ALA A 123 14.33 -1.37 -1.49
CA ALA A 123 13.44 -0.79 -0.50
C ALA A 123 12.08 -0.44 -1.12
N TYR A 124 11.30 -1.46 -1.52
CA TYR A 124 10.06 -1.25 -2.27
C TYR A 124 9.02 -0.41 -1.52
N GLN A 125 8.41 0.53 -2.25
CA GLN A 125 7.28 1.33 -1.77
C GLN A 125 6.15 1.34 -2.79
N MET A 126 4.93 1.00 -2.38
CA MET A 126 3.74 1.25 -3.19
C MET A 126 3.24 2.66 -2.88
N VAL A 127 3.35 3.58 -3.83
CA VAL A 127 2.95 4.99 -3.68
C VAL A 127 1.54 5.18 -4.22
N PHE A 128 0.70 5.86 -3.45
CA PHE A 128 -0.70 6.16 -3.75
C PHE A 128 -0.87 7.67 -3.92
N ASP A 129 -0.70 8.15 -5.15
CA ASP A 129 -0.84 9.57 -5.50
C ASP A 129 -1.51 9.75 -6.88
N GLY A 130 -2.78 9.34 -6.98
CA GLY A 130 -3.56 9.39 -8.21
C GLY A 130 -3.32 8.19 -9.14
N THR A 131 -2.05 7.84 -9.40
CA THR A 131 -1.68 6.56 -10.00
C THR A 131 -0.87 5.76 -9.00
N THR A 132 -1.34 4.54 -8.70
CA THR A 132 -0.62 3.65 -7.79
C THR A 132 0.63 3.13 -8.51
N ALA A 133 1.80 3.25 -7.89
CA ALA A 133 3.06 2.84 -8.48
C ALA A 133 3.95 2.12 -7.46
N LEU A 134 4.72 1.14 -7.93
CA LEU A 134 5.77 0.49 -7.18
C LEU A 134 7.09 1.21 -7.44
N GLU A 135 7.63 1.81 -6.40
CA GLU A 135 8.92 2.49 -6.41
C GLU A 135 10.03 1.55 -5.92
N CYS A 136 11.14 1.51 -6.65
CA CYS A 136 12.43 0.97 -6.19
C CYS A 136 13.58 1.86 -6.67
N ASN A 137 14.28 2.49 -5.72
CA ASN A 137 15.48 3.29 -5.96
C ASN A 137 15.30 4.37 -7.04
N GLY A 138 14.12 5.00 -7.07
CA GLY A 138 13.75 6.03 -8.05
C GLY A 138 13.17 5.52 -9.37
N ASN A 139 13.05 4.20 -9.56
CA ASN A 139 12.30 3.61 -10.68
C ASN A 139 10.86 3.36 -10.27
N TYR A 140 9.91 3.58 -11.18
CA TYR A 140 8.48 3.47 -10.92
C TYR A 140 7.82 2.52 -11.91
N ASP A 141 7.20 1.45 -11.41
CA ASP A 141 6.34 0.55 -12.19
C ASP A 141 4.88 0.83 -11.83
N VAL A 142 3.98 0.99 -12.81
CA VAL A 142 2.55 1.24 -12.52
C VAL A 142 1.93 -0.01 -11.91
N LEU A 143 1.23 0.14 -10.79
CA LEU A 143 0.52 -0.95 -10.13
C LEU A 143 -0.95 -0.95 -10.52
N SER A 144 -1.46 -2.15 -10.81
CA SER A 144 -2.89 -2.41 -10.98
C SER A 144 -3.37 -3.36 -9.89
N LYS A 145 -4.49 -3.03 -9.26
CA LYS A 145 -5.11 -3.92 -8.27
C LYS A 145 -5.82 -5.08 -8.98
N GLY A 146 -5.79 -6.25 -8.37
CA GLY A 146 -6.38 -7.48 -8.88
C GLY A 146 -5.33 -8.47 -9.39
N ASP A 147 -5.72 -9.72 -9.54
CA ASP A 147 -4.86 -10.79 -10.06
C ASP A 147 -4.94 -10.83 -11.59
N ILE A 148 -4.60 -9.70 -12.20
CA ILE A 148 -4.61 -9.55 -13.65
C ILE A 148 -3.52 -10.45 -14.22
N ASN A 149 -3.91 -11.34 -15.13
CA ASN A 149 -2.94 -12.13 -15.86
C ASN A 149 -2.12 -11.19 -16.77
N PRO A 150 -0.83 -11.03 -16.53
CA PRO A 150 0.01 -10.12 -17.30
C PRO A 150 0.23 -10.54 -18.76
N TRP A 151 -0.06 -11.80 -19.08
CA TRP A 151 0.15 -12.40 -20.40
C TRP A 151 -1.10 -12.38 -21.30
N ASN A 152 -2.26 -11.93 -20.79
CA ASN A 152 -3.55 -11.96 -21.49
C ASN A 152 -4.17 -10.56 -21.66
#